data_AF-A0A1G4RH58-F1
#
_entry.id   AF-A0A1G4RH58-F1
#
_cell.length_a   1.000
_cell.length_b   1.000
_cell.length_c   1.000
_cell.angle_alpha   90.00
_cell.angle_beta   90.00
_cell.angle_gamma   90.00
#
_symmetry.space_group_name_H-M   'P 1'
#
loop_
_entity.id
_entity.type
_entity.pdbx_description
1 polymer ?
#
loop_
_entity_poly.entity_id
_entity_poly.type
_entity_poly.pdbx_seq_one_letter_code
_entity_poly.pdbx_strand_id
1 'polypeptide(L)' 'MVSLEFDLNTDSEQDAFFGAFFKFVEAAAVNDADAISVRSDPAGDHQIKVVTFEDKDQADQFQSYWSQRRKWLGL' A
#
# COMPACT_ATOMS: atom_id res chain seq x y z
N MET A 1 4.64 -9.66 -11.89
CA MET A 1 3.92 -9.45 -10.63
C MET A 1 4.92 -9.28 -9.49
N VAL A 2 4.84 -8.16 -8.77
CA VAL A 2 5.69 -7.77 -7.64
C VAL A 2 4.80 -7.47 -6.44
N SER A 3 5.09 -8.04 -5.28
CA SER A 3 4.30 -7.79 -4.06
C SER A 3 5.11 -6.97 -3.06
N LEU A 4 4.47 -5.93 -2.51
CA LEU A 4 5.03 -5.09 -1.46
C LEU A 4 4.24 -5.30 -0.16
N GLU A 5 4.98 -5.42 0.94
CA GLU A 5 4.41 -5.59 2.28
C GLU A 5 4.55 -4.28 3.06
N PHE A 6 3.46 -3.88 3.71
CA PHE A 6 3.40 -2.67 4.53
C PHE A 6 2.92 -3.05 5.92
N ASP A 7 3.78 -2.82 6.91
CA ASP A 7 3.44 -2.93 8.33
C ASP A 7 2.77 -1.63 8.77
N LEU A 8 1.47 -1.71 9.05
CA LEU A 8 0.62 -0.57 9.42
C LEU A 8 0.13 -0.79 10.86
N ASN A 9 0.66 0.00 11.78
CA ASN A 9 0.59 -0.26 13.22
C ASN A 9 -0.64 0.37 13.90
N THR A 10 -1.43 1.16 13.17
CA THR A 10 -2.61 1.85 13.71
C THR A 10 -3.75 1.88 12.71
N ASP A 11 -5.00 1.96 13.20
CA ASP A 11 -6.18 2.09 12.33
C ASP A 11 -6.12 3.37 11.47
N SER A 12 -5.62 4.47 12.04
CA SER A 12 -5.43 5.75 11.33
C SER A 12 -4.43 5.62 10.16
N GLU A 13 -3.32 4.91 10.39
CA GLU A 13 -2.33 4.63 9.34
C GLU A 13 -2.90 3.72 8.25
N GLN A 14 -3.72 2.73 8.62
CA GLN A 14 -4.42 1.87 7.67
C GLN A 14 -5.39 2.65 6.78
N ASP A 15 -6.23 3.51 7.37
CA ASP A 15 -7.16 4.36 6.61
C ASP A 15 -6.42 5.31 5.66
N ALA A 16 -5.34 5.93 6.15
CA ALA A 16 -4.48 6.79 5.35
C ALA A 16 -3.83 6.04 4.18
N PHE A 17 -3.40 4.79 4.40
CA PHE A 17 -2.83 3.91 3.40
C PHE A 17 -3.84 3.56 2.30
N PHE A 18 -5.04 3.12 2.67
CA PHE A 18 -6.08 2.81 1.68
C PHE A 18 -6.46 4.03 0.86
N GLY A 19 -6.64 5.18 1.51
CA GLY A 19 -6.91 6.44 0.80
C GLY A 19 -5.78 6.85 -0.15
N ALA A 20 -4.52 6.60 0.21
CA ALA A 20 -3.37 6.83 -0.65
C ALA A 20 -3.36 5.85 -1.84
N PHE A 21 -3.58 4.57 -1.58
CA PHE A 21 -3.62 3.54 -2.62
C PHE A 21 -4.71 3.80 -3.65
N PHE A 22 -5.95 4.06 -3.24
CA PHE A 22 -7.03 4.32 -4.18
C PHE A 22 -6.76 5.56 -5.05
N LYS A 23 -6.21 6.63 -4.45
CA LYS A 23 -5.79 7.81 -5.22
C LYS A 23 -4.65 7.52 -6.18
N PHE A 24 -3.71 6.66 -5.81
CA PHE A 24 -2.62 6.25 -6.68
C PHE A 24 -3.16 5.46 -7.88
N VAL A 25 -4.03 4.48 -7.66
CA VAL A 25 -4.67 3.71 -8.73
C VAL A 25 -5.52 4.60 -9.64
N GLU A 26 -6.30 5.52 -9.07
CA GLU A 26 -7.11 6.49 -9.81
C GLU A 26 -6.23 7.40 -10.68
N ALA A 27 -5.16 7.97 -10.11
CA ALA A 27 -4.28 8.91 -10.80
C ALA A 27 -3.40 8.24 -11.86
N ALA A 28 -2.93 7.02 -11.61
CA ALA A 28 -2.10 6.29 -12.56
C ALA A 28 -2.92 5.64 -13.69
N ALA A 29 -4.26 5.80 -13.70
CA ALA A 29 -5.17 5.18 -14.67
C ALA A 29 -4.80 3.72 -14.91
N VAL A 30 -4.40 3.02 -13.82
CA VAL A 30 -3.90 1.66 -13.90
C VAL A 30 -5.11 0.80 -14.24
N ASN A 31 -5.24 0.44 -15.52
CA ASN A 31 -6.28 -0.48 -15.94
C ASN A 31 -6.12 -1.87 -15.29
N ASP A 32 -4.94 -2.18 -14.74
CA ASP A 32 -4.57 -3.47 -14.13
C ASP A 32 -3.82 -3.31 -12.79
N ALA A 33 -4.45 -2.73 -11.76
CA ALA A 33 -4.01 -2.96 -10.38
C ALA A 33 -4.58 -4.32 -9.92
N ASP A 34 -3.94 -5.41 -10.35
CA ASP A 34 -4.49 -6.77 -10.33
C ASP A 34 -4.99 -7.27 -8.95
N ALA A 35 -4.40 -6.86 -7.81
CA ALA A 35 -4.93 -7.21 -6.48
C ALA A 35 -4.31 -6.44 -5.29
N ILE A 36 -5.14 -6.07 -4.31
CA ILE A 36 -4.72 -5.89 -2.91
C ILE A 36 -5.13 -7.14 -2.12
N SER A 37 -4.20 -7.71 -1.36
CA SER A 37 -4.51 -8.73 -0.36
C SER A 37 -4.15 -8.24 1.03
N VAL A 38 -5.08 -8.36 1.97
CA VAL A 38 -4.77 -8.15 3.39
C VAL A 38 -4.39 -9.49 4.00
N ARG A 39 -3.24 -9.57 4.69
CA ARG A 39 -2.87 -10.76 5.48
C ARG A 39 -2.50 -10.32 6.89
N SER A 40 -3.18 -10.87 7.89
CA SER A 40 -2.75 -10.69 9.27
C SER A 40 -1.42 -11.40 9.49
N ASP A 41 -0.49 -10.78 10.22
CA ASP A 41 0.72 -11.47 10.66
C ASP A 41 0.33 -12.71 11.49
N PRO A 42 1.07 -13.83 11.40
CA PRO A 42 0.80 -15.03 12.18
C PRO A 42 0.73 -14.81 13.71
N ALA A 43 1.30 -13.73 14.25
CA ALA A 43 1.18 -13.35 15.66
C ALA A 43 -0.14 -12.63 16.00
N GLY A 44 -0.91 -12.17 15.01
CA GLY A 44 -2.22 -11.54 15.20
C GLY A 44 -2.20 -10.09 15.73
N ASP A 45 -1.05 -9.61 16.20
CA ASP A 45 -0.91 -8.25 16.75
C ASP A 45 -0.79 -7.17 15.67
N HIS A 46 -0.21 -7.50 14.50
CA HIS A 46 0.07 -6.55 13.42
C HIS A 46 -0.68 -6.94 12.14
N GLN A 47 -1.26 -5.95 11.45
CA GLN A 47 -1.87 -6.16 10.14
C GLN A 47 -0.90 -5.79 9.02
N ILE A 48 -0.39 -6.79 8.31
CA ILE A 48 0.46 -6.59 7.14
C ILE A 48 -0.42 -6.44 5.90
N LYS A 49 -0.33 -5.29 5.24
CA LYS A 49 -1.01 -5.10 3.95
C LYS A 49 -0.07 -5.51 2.83
N VAL A 50 -0.54 -6.42 1.97
CA VAL A 50 0.22 -6.89 0.81
C VAL A 50 -0.42 -6.33 -0.45
N VAL A 51 0.32 -5.54 -1.20
CA VAL A 51 -0.16 -4.98 -2.47
C VAL A 51 0.64 -5.61 -3.60
N THR A 52 -0.06 -6.22 -4.56
CA THR A 52 0.56 -6.85 -5.72
C THR A 52 0.36 -5.97 -6.95
N PHE A 53 1.48 -5.63 -7.59
CA PHE A 53 1.55 -4.86 -8.82
C PHE A 53 1.95 -5.76 -9.98
N GLU A 54 1.54 -5.42 -11.20
CA GLU A 54 1.90 -6.17 -12.40
C GLU A 54 3.42 -6.11 -12.66
N ASP A 55 3.96 -4.89 -12.60
CA ASP A 55 5.36 -4.59 -12.88
C ASP A 55 6.08 -3.93 -11.69
N LYS A 56 7.41 -3.90 -11.78
CA LYS A 56 8.28 -3.35 -10.73
C LYS A 56 8.23 -1.82 -10.68
N ASP A 57 8.02 -1.16 -11.81
CA ASP A 57 8.03 0.30 -11.88
C ASP A 57 6.82 0.87 -11.13
N GLN A 58 5.64 0.26 -11.25
CA GLN A 58 4.45 0.60 -10.48
C GLN A 58 4.63 0.37 -8.98
N ALA A 59 5.25 -0.76 -8.61
CA ALA A 59 5.55 -1.05 -7.22
C ALA A 59 6.48 0.01 -6.62
N ASP A 60 7.57 0.33 -7.32
CA ASP A 60 8.56 1.33 -6.88
C ASP A 60 7.94 2.74 -6.82
N GLN A 61 7.06 3.09 -7.76
CA GLN A 61 6.29 4.34 -7.76
C GLN A 61 5.35 4.44 -6.56
N PHE A 62 4.56 3.40 -6.29
CA PHE A 62 3.65 3.39 -5.15
C PHE A 62 4.42 3.43 -3.83
N GLN A 63 5.50 2.66 -3.69
CA GLN A 63 6.35 2.68 -2.50
C GLN A 63 6.92 4.08 -2.23
N SER A 64 7.40 4.76 -3.28
CA SER A 64 7.93 6.12 -3.18
C SER A 64 6.85 7.12 -2.80
N TYR A 65 5.66 7.02 -3.42
CA TYR A 65 4.51 7.86 -3.12
C TYR A 65 4.03 7.69 -1.68
N TRP A 66 3.85 6.44 -1.23
CA TRP A 66 3.42 6.13 0.13
C TRP A 66 4.43 6.60 1.16
N SER A 67 5.73 6.35 0.95
CA SER A 67 6.79 6.81 1.85
C SER A 67 6.78 8.34 2.05
N GLN A 68 6.60 9.09 0.96
CA GLN A 68 6.48 10.54 1.03
C GLN A 68 5.21 10.98 1.77
N ARG A 69 4.07 10.36 1.46
CA ARG A 69 2.78 10.69 2.07
C ARG A 69 2.73 10.36 3.56
N ARG A 70 3.26 9.19 3.96
CA ARG A 70 3.39 8.76 5.36
C ARG A 70 4.16 9.79 6.18
N LYS A 71 5.32 10.23 5.66
CA LYS A 71 6.12 11.29 6.28
C LYS A 71 5.36 12.62 6.43
N TRP A 72 4.57 13.00 5.41
CA TRP A 72 3.74 14.21 5.45
C TRP A 72 2.62 14.14 6.49
N LEU A 73 2.10 12.95 6.76
CA LEU A 73 1.06 12.70 7.76
C LEU A 73 1.60 12.57 9.18
N GLY A 74 2.92 12.49 9.36
CA GLY A 74 3.55 12.29 10.67
C GLY A 74 3.36 10.88 11.23
N LEU A 75 3.19 9.89 10.35
CA LEU A 75 3.03 8.46 10.65
C LEU A 75 4.36 7.68 10.51
#